data_AF-A0A931V5D4-F1
#
_entry.id   AF-A0A931V5D4-F1
#
_cell.length_a   1.000
_cell.length_b   1.000
_cell.length_c   1.000
_cell.angle_alpha   90.00
_cell.angle_beta   90.00
_cell.angle_gamma   90.00
#
_symmetry.space_group_name_H-M   'P 1'
#
loop_
_entity.id
_entity.type
_entity.pdbx_description
1 polymer ?
#
loop_
_entity_poly.entity_id
_entity_poly.type
_entity_poly.pdbx_seq_one_letter_code
_entity_poly.pdbx_strand_id
1 'polypeptide(L)'
;MASDDRPKVLSDRAVLVLQEVDQLFDELDDLLKNEDVQHALSELKVNSSIALLAADGLRAYLKGDKETAMEDLSTASEEIAQRFAQSAKGDA
;
A
#
# COMPACT_ATOMS: atom_id res chain seq x y z
N MET A 1 -13.09 -3.93 35.19
CA MET A 1 -11.84 -4.51 34.65
C MET A 1 -11.14 -3.37 33.94
N ALA A 2 -10.06 -2.82 34.52
CA ALA A 2 -9.25 -1.81 33.85
C ALA A 2 -8.49 -2.52 32.72
N SER A 3 -8.73 -2.11 31.48
CA SER A 3 -7.93 -2.54 30.33
C SER A 3 -6.49 -2.16 30.61
N ASP A 4 -5.61 -3.14 30.61
CA ASP A 4 -4.17 -2.97 30.75
C ASP A 4 -3.64 -2.28 29.49
N ASP A 5 -3.73 -0.95 29.46
CA ASP A 5 -3.36 -0.07 28.34
C ASP A 5 -1.86 0.23 28.31
N ARG A 6 -1.04 -0.72 28.79
CA ARG A 6 0.42 -0.60 28.68
C ARG A 6 0.81 -0.78 27.21
N PRO A 7 1.66 0.10 26.65
CA PRO A 7 2.17 -0.10 25.30
C PRO A 7 2.84 -1.49 25.24
N LYS A 8 2.37 -2.34 24.32
CA LYS A 8 3.00 -3.64 24.07
C LYS A 8 4.39 -3.38 23.53
N VAL A 9 5.39 -3.51 24.39
CA VAL A 9 6.80 -3.52 23.97
C VAL A 9 6.99 -4.74 23.08
N LEU A 10 7.31 -4.49 21.81
CA LEU A 10 7.62 -5.55 20.85
C LEU A 10 8.88 -6.28 21.30
N SER A 11 8.93 -7.59 21.08
CA SER A 11 10.18 -8.33 21.28
C SER A 11 11.20 -7.93 20.23
N ASP A 12 12.49 -8.04 20.54
CA ASP A 12 13.58 -7.75 19.59
C ASP A 12 13.40 -8.51 18.27
N ARG A 13 12.94 -9.77 18.35
CA ARG A 13 12.62 -10.57 17.18
C ARG A 13 11.48 -9.97 16.35
N ALA A 14 10.42 -9.47 17.00
CA ALA A 14 9.32 -8.83 16.28
C ALA A 14 9.77 -7.54 15.60
N VAL A 15 10.67 -6.76 16.24
CA VAL A 15 11.26 -5.57 15.61
C VAL A 15 12.04 -5.93 14.36
N LEU A 16 12.92 -6.94 14.43
CA LEU A 16 13.71 -7.39 13.27
C LEU A 16 12.83 -7.84 12.10
N VAL A 17 11.80 -8.66 12.37
CA VAL A 17 10.91 -9.15 11.31
C VAL A 17 10.08 -8.01 10.70
N LEU A 18 9.66 -7.01 11.49
CA LEU A 18 8.97 -5.84 10.95
C LEU A 18 9.88 -4.94 10.12
N GLN A 19 11.18 -4.89 10.44
CA GLN A 19 12.17 -4.19 9.61
C GLN A 19 12.39 -4.90 8.27
N GLU A 20 12.43 -6.23 8.24
CA GLU A 20 12.52 -7.00 6.99
C GLU A 20 11.31 -6.73 6.08
N VAL A 21 10.11 -6.66 6.67
CA VAL A 21 8.90 -6.25 5.93
C VAL A 21 9.05 -4.83 5.42
N ASP A 22 9.55 -3.91 6.24
CA ASP A 22 9.70 -2.51 5.86
C ASP A 22 10.65 -2.33 4.67
N GLN A 23 11.75 -3.08 4.67
CA GLN A 23 12.73 -3.09 3.59
C GLN A 23 12.14 -3.65 2.28
N LEU A 24 11.26 -4.66 2.36
CA LEU A 24 10.55 -5.16 1.18
C LEU A 24 9.66 -4.08 0.54
N PHE A 25 9.06 -3.19 1.34
CA PHE A 25 8.30 -2.06 0.81
C PHE A 25 9.19 -1.00 0.17
N ASP A 26 10.40 -0.78 0.69
CA ASP A 26 11.37 0.11 0.03
C ASP A 26 11.78 -0.46 -1.35
N GLU A 27 12.06 -1.76 -1.43
CA GLU A 27 12.36 -2.43 -2.70
C GLU A 27 11.17 -2.37 -3.68
N LEU A 28 9.94 -2.55 -3.18
CA LEU A 28 8.74 -2.42 -3.99
C LEU A 28 8.51 -0.99 -4.51
N ASP A 29 8.75 0.02 -3.67
CA ASP A 29 8.64 1.44 -4.05
C ASP A 29 9.64 1.79 -5.17
N ASP A 30 10.89 1.34 -5.05
CA ASP A 30 11.90 1.50 -6.10
C ASP A 30 11.47 0.83 -7.41
N LEU A 31 10.94 -0.40 -7.35
CA LEU A 31 10.44 -1.11 -8.52
C LEU A 31 9.24 -0.39 -9.15
N LEU A 32 8.30 0.14 -8.37
CA LEU A 32 7.13 0.86 -8.89
C LEU A 32 7.50 2.22 -9.52
N LYS A 33 8.66 2.78 -9.16
CA LYS A 33 9.23 3.99 -9.78
C LYS A 33 10.05 3.70 -11.04
N ASN A 34 10.40 2.44 -11.30
CA ASN A 34 11.14 2.05 -12.49
C ASN A 34 10.29 2.18 -13.78
N GLU A 35 10.85 2.81 -14.82
CA GLU A 35 10.14 3.09 -16.07
C GLU A 35 9.66 1.84 -16.81
N ASP A 36 10.46 0.76 -16.83
CA ASP A 36 10.08 -0.50 -17.50
C ASP A 36 8.91 -1.17 -16.76
N VAL A 37 8.92 -1.13 -15.42
CA VAL A 37 7.81 -1.63 -14.59
C VAL A 37 6.55 -0.79 -14.83
N GLN A 38 6.67 0.54 -14.87
CA GLN A 38 5.54 1.41 -15.18
C GLN A 38 4.97 1.15 -16.57
N HIS A 39 5.84 0.89 -17.55
CA HIS A 39 5.42 0.50 -18.89
C HIS A 39 4.64 -0.82 -18.86
N ALA A 40 5.18 -1.86 -18.21
CA ALA A 40 4.49 -3.14 -18.07
C ALA A 40 3.14 -3.03 -17.33
N LEU A 41 3.05 -2.23 -16.26
CA LEU A 41 1.81 -1.95 -15.55
C LEU A 41 0.78 -1.24 -16.44
N SER A 42 1.24 -0.32 -17.31
CA SER A 42 0.36 0.39 -18.23
C SER A 42 -0.30 -0.54 -19.26
N GLU A 43 0.41 -1.58 -19.72
CA GLU A 43 -0.15 -2.62 -20.59
C GLU A 43 -1.28 -3.40 -19.90
N LEU A 44 -1.20 -3.53 -18.57
CA LEU A 44 -2.23 -4.13 -17.73
C LEU A 44 -3.34 -3.14 -17.34
N LYS A 45 -3.33 -1.91 -17.86
CA LYS A 45 -4.20 -0.80 -17.46
C LYS A 45 -4.11 -0.47 -15.95
N VAL A 46 -2.99 -0.79 -15.31
CA VAL A 46 -2.71 -0.46 -13.90
C VAL A 46 -1.96 0.86 -13.84
N ASN A 47 -2.45 1.79 -13.00
CA ASN A 47 -1.78 3.06 -12.76
C ASN A 47 -0.74 2.91 -11.64
N SER A 48 0.52 3.22 -11.94
CA SER A 48 1.65 3.09 -10.99
C SER A 48 1.51 3.99 -9.76
N SER A 49 0.98 5.21 -9.89
CA SER A 49 0.77 6.10 -8.74
C SER A 49 -0.26 5.54 -7.74
N ILE A 50 -1.32 4.90 -8.25
CA ILE A 50 -2.29 4.21 -7.39
C ILE A 50 -1.66 2.96 -6.76
N ALA A 51 -0.82 2.23 -7.51
CA ALA A 51 -0.11 1.08 -6.96
C ALA A 51 0.84 1.47 -5.82
N LEU A 52 1.54 2.59 -5.97
CA LEU A 52 2.37 3.18 -4.90
C LEU A 52 1.52 3.54 -3.67
N LEU A 53 0.42 4.27 -3.85
CA LEU A 53 -0.48 4.63 -2.76
C LEU A 53 -1.04 3.40 -2.02
N ALA A 54 -1.42 2.35 -2.77
CA ALA A 54 -1.89 1.10 -2.18
C ALA A 54 -0.79 0.38 -1.38
N ALA A 55 0.46 0.42 -1.87
CA ALA A 55 1.61 -0.15 -1.17
C ALA A 55 1.90 0.63 0.13
N ASP A 56 1.88 1.96 0.09
CA ASP A 56 2.07 2.83 1.26
C ASP A 56 0.98 2.60 2.32
N GLY A 57 -0.29 2.54 1.90
CA GLY A 57 -1.39 2.24 2.81
C GLY A 57 -1.28 0.85 3.46
N LEU A 58 -0.84 -0.17 2.71
CA LEU A 58 -0.57 -1.50 3.26
C LEU A 58 0.61 -1.49 4.23
N ARG A 59 1.69 -0.77 3.89
CA ARG A 59 2.86 -0.57 4.77
C ARG A 59 2.46 0.07 6.09
N ALA A 60 1.64 1.13 6.04
CA ALA A 60 1.09 1.80 7.21
C ALA A 60 0.26 0.83 8.08
N TYR A 61 -0.59 0.01 7.45
CA TYR A 61 -1.41 -0.97 8.17
C TYR A 61 -0.56 -1.97 8.95
N LEU A 62 0.50 -2.48 8.32
CA LEU A 62 1.42 -3.44 8.93
C LEU A 62 2.26 -2.83 10.06
N LYS A 63 2.50 -1.51 10.03
CA LYS A 63 3.14 -0.75 11.13
C LYS A 63 2.16 -0.41 12.26
N GLY A 64 0.87 -0.69 12.09
CA GLY A 64 -0.17 -0.34 13.04
C GLY A 64 -0.65 1.11 12.94
N ASP A 65 -0.22 1.85 11.93
CA ASP A 65 -0.73 3.17 11.60
C ASP A 65 -2.05 3.05 10.84
N LYS A 66 -3.11 2.83 11.62
CA LYS A 66 -4.45 2.53 11.07
C LYS A 66 -5.12 3.73 10.43
N GLU A 67 -4.76 4.95 10.83
CA GLU A 67 -5.34 6.17 10.30
C GLU A 67 -4.85 6.37 8.86
N THR A 68 -3.53 6.44 8.67
CA THR A 68 -2.93 6.52 7.33
C THR A 68 -3.33 5.34 6.45
N ALA A 69 -3.31 4.11 6.98
CA ALA A 69 -3.76 2.95 6.22
C ALA A 69 -5.19 3.06 5.72
N MET A 70 -6.11 3.53 6.57
CA MET A 70 -7.52 3.69 6.21
C MET A 70 -7.67 4.76 5.12
N GLU A 71 -7.00 5.89 5.26
CA GLU A 71 -7.05 6.98 4.27
C GLU A 71 -6.51 6.52 2.91
N ASP A 72 -5.27 6.04 2.87
CA ASP A 72 -4.58 5.70 1.63
C ASP A 72 -5.25 4.53 0.89
N LEU A 73 -5.65 3.47 1.61
CA LEU A 73 -6.33 2.33 0.98
C LEU A 73 -7.74 2.68 0.51
N SER A 74 -8.44 3.58 1.20
CA SER A 74 -9.76 4.04 0.74
C SER A 74 -9.61 4.87 -0.54
N THR A 75 -8.67 5.80 -0.58
CA THR A 75 -8.38 6.59 -1.79
C THR A 75 -7.93 5.70 -2.94
N ALA A 76 -7.03 4.75 -2.71
CA ALA A 76 -6.60 3.80 -3.75
C ALA A 76 -7.80 3.00 -4.30
N SER A 77 -8.66 2.48 -3.43
CA SER A 77 -9.87 1.74 -3.81
C SER A 77 -10.82 2.58 -4.67
N GLU A 78 -11.09 3.83 -4.27
CA GLU A 78 -11.94 4.76 -4.99
C GLU A 78 -11.40 5.05 -6.40
N GLU A 79 -10.10 5.34 -6.52
CA GLU A 79 -9.46 5.62 -7.79
C GLU A 79 -9.44 4.41 -8.74
N ILE A 80 -9.21 3.19 -8.21
CA ILE A 80 -9.31 1.94 -8.98
C ILE A 80 -10.74 1.78 -9.53
N ALA A 81 -11.75 1.96 -8.68
CA ALA A 81 -13.15 1.82 -9.06
C ALA A 81 -13.55 2.86 -10.13
N GLN A 82 -13.13 4.12 -9.97
CA GLN A 82 -13.40 5.17 -10.96
C GLN A 82 -12.77 4.86 -12.32
N ARG A 83 -11.51 4.41 -12.34
CA ARG A 83 -10.81 4.05 -13.59
C ARG A 83 -11.41 2.82 -14.26
N PHE A 84 -11.82 1.82 -13.49
CA PHE A 84 -12.53 0.66 -14.01
C PHE A 84 -13.83 1.10 -14.69
N ALA A 85 -14.63 1.96 -14.03
CA ALA A 85 -15.88 2.48 -14.58
C ALA A 85 -15.68 3.35 -15.83
N GLN A 86 -14.61 4.16 -15.88
CA GLN A 86 -14.25 4.96 -17.07
C GLN A 86 -13.84 4.07 -18.24
N SER A 87 -13.03 3.04 -17.99
CA SER A 87 -12.61 2.07 -19.02
C SER A 87 -13.81 1.34 -19.61
N ALA A 88 -14.76 0.90 -18.78
CA ALA A 88 -15.97 0.23 -19.22
C ALA A 88 -16.91 1.12 -20.06
N LYS A 89 -16.85 2.45 -19.89
CA LYS A 89 -17.64 3.42 -20.67
C LYS A 89 -16.97 3.85 -21.98
N GLY A 90 -15.64 3.76 -22.07
CA GLY A 90 -14.89 4.12 -23.28
C GLY A 90 -14.78 2.99 -24.32
N ASP A 91 -15.03 1.75 -23.90
CA ASP A 91 -15.08 0.56 -24.77
C ASP A 91 -16.49 0.29 -25.36
N ALA A 92 -17.45 1.22 -25.21
CA ALA A 92 -18.84 1.16 -25.70
C ALA A 92 -19.09 2.22 -26.79
#